data_AF-A0A1W1Z2S2-F1
#
_entry.id   AF-A0A1W1Z2S2-F1
#
_cell.length_a   1.000
_cell.length_b   1.000
_cell.length_c   1.000
_cell.angle_alpha   90.00
_cell.angle_beta   90.00
_cell.angle_gamma   90.00
#
_symmetry.space_group_name_H-M   'P 1'
#
loop_
_entity.id
_entity.type
_entity.pdbx_description
1 polymer ?
#
loop_
_entity_poly.entity_id
_entity_poly.type
_entity_poly.pdbx_seq_one_letter_code
_entity_poly.pdbx_strand_id
1 'polypeptide(L)'
;MRSFVRHNDTREPKLTAHILVVDGDPVQRRLLKDAIASHGHIVHLAESGNIALSRIAAHRDDIRAILLDLSMADMTGPGFLAALSDMKLAIPVIVQTGEGNIEHAVEALRAGAFDFVVKPVSVERIATALGAVLRLDQTLSNPRPMRRARSRTITFDDIVCTSPAMVRVVELARRAAHSTIPVILEGETGVGKEMIARAIHAGSDRSGRPFVSVNCAALPVDELEAIIFGDQAVPGKYQEADGGTLFLREVGALPLDVQERLLDAVQDGEIATVGSIRRQKVNVRLISATNKDLIEEVKAGRFREDLYYRLNVFPIIIPALRRRKEDIPYLARAFAERFSAEQRLARPLVFGSGALALLTSYDWPGNTRQLETAIFRAVVLSEGHELAEHDFPQISAQLQGASDRRNPYADMAGANEAIAGLYESSALLAAGLPDAEGDRMADQAYRGGGANTLPDNFIISTDKSGNVRTIADIEEELIRFALKFYRGQMSQVARKLGIGRSTLYRKLKDYGIDPENPEQRAA
;
A
#
# COMPACT_ATOMS: atom_id res chain seq x y z
N MET A 1 19.36 44.07 -40.13
CA MET A 1 19.90 42.76 -40.54
C MET A 1 20.43 42.05 -39.29
N ARG A 2 19.79 40.93 -38.93
CA ARG A 2 20.12 39.92 -37.90
C ARG A 2 20.08 40.33 -36.42
N SER A 3 18.91 40.10 -35.82
CA SER A 3 18.71 39.89 -34.38
C SER A 3 19.16 38.48 -33.99
N PHE A 4 19.99 38.38 -32.94
CA PHE A 4 20.43 37.13 -32.34
C PHE A 4 19.39 36.64 -31.32
N VAL A 5 18.65 35.58 -31.67
CA VAL A 5 17.83 34.81 -30.72
C VAL A 5 18.72 33.73 -30.10
N ARG A 6 19.11 33.91 -28.83
CA ARG A 6 19.67 32.82 -28.02
C ARG A 6 18.52 31.91 -27.58
N HIS A 7 18.44 30.72 -28.17
CA HIS A 7 17.63 29.63 -27.63
C HIS A 7 18.33 29.13 -26.36
N ASN A 8 17.71 29.36 -25.20
CA ASN A 8 18.16 28.80 -23.93
C ASN A 8 17.53 27.40 -23.81
N ASP A 9 18.20 26.39 -24.38
CA ASP A 9 17.81 24.99 -24.28
C ASP A 9 18.22 24.48 -22.89
N THR A 10 17.33 24.60 -21.90
CA THR A 10 17.51 23.99 -20.57
C THR A 10 17.25 22.48 -20.67
N ARG A 11 18.20 21.73 -21.24
CA ARG A 11 18.26 20.28 -21.08
C ARG A 11 18.99 19.97 -19.78
N GLU A 12 18.29 19.33 -18.85
CA GLU A 12 18.95 18.64 -17.74
C GLU A 12 20.05 17.71 -18.28
N PRO A 13 21.22 17.61 -17.62
CA PRO A 13 22.28 16.72 -18.08
C PRO A 13 21.80 15.27 -17.93
N LYS A 14 21.36 14.65 -19.03
CA LYS A 14 21.15 13.19 -19.08
C LYS A 14 22.53 12.54 -18.89
N LEU A 15 22.79 11.99 -17.71
CA LEU A 15 23.98 11.18 -17.47
C LEU A 15 23.95 9.95 -18.38
N THR A 16 24.99 9.81 -19.19
CA THR A 16 25.23 8.63 -20.02
C THR A 16 25.63 7.46 -19.12
N ALA A 17 24.72 6.53 -18.85
CA ALA A 17 24.99 5.30 -18.10
C ALA A 17 25.45 4.16 -19.03
N HIS A 18 26.34 3.28 -18.55
CA HIS A 18 26.68 2.05 -19.27
C HIS A 18 25.79 0.89 -18.81
N ILE A 19 25.15 0.23 -19.77
CA ILE A 19 24.19 -0.85 -19.57
C ILE A 19 24.75 -2.11 -20.22
N LEU A 20 24.78 -3.22 -19.49
CA LEU A 20 25.16 -4.52 -20.05
C LEU A 20 23.91 -5.30 -20.44
N VAL A 21 23.81 -5.74 -21.69
CA VAL A 21 22.74 -6.60 -22.18
C VAL A 21 23.31 -7.99 -22.43
N VAL A 22 22.71 -9.00 -21.80
CA VAL A 22 23.10 -10.40 -21.91
C VAL A 22 21.93 -11.18 -22.49
N ASP A 23 22.06 -11.59 -23.76
CA ASP A 23 21.00 -12.31 -24.47
C ASP A 23 21.62 -13.19 -25.57
N GLY A 24 21.16 -14.45 -25.67
CA GLY A 24 21.69 -15.41 -26.65
C GLY A 24 21.26 -15.11 -28.08
N ASP A 25 20.14 -14.41 -28.27
CA ASP A 25 19.57 -14.07 -29.57
C ASP A 25 20.25 -12.80 -30.14
N PRO A 26 20.98 -12.91 -31.27
CA PRO A 26 21.65 -11.76 -31.88
C PRO A 26 20.68 -10.68 -32.38
N VAL A 27 19.44 -11.05 -32.75
CA VAL A 27 18.42 -10.09 -33.20
C VAL A 27 17.95 -9.26 -32.01
N GLN A 28 17.63 -9.90 -30.88
CA GLN A 28 17.19 -9.20 -29.67
C GLN A 28 18.29 -8.32 -29.09
N ARG A 29 19.54 -8.78 -29.03
CA ARG A 29 20.68 -7.95 -28.61
C ARG A 29 20.80 -6.67 -29.42
N ARG A 30 20.57 -6.74 -30.73
CA ARG A 30 20.65 -5.57 -31.62
C ARG A 30 19.48 -4.61 -31.39
N LEU A 31 18.26 -5.12 -31.26
CA LEU A 31 17.08 -4.31 -30.95
C LEU A 31 17.22 -3.60 -29.60
N LEU A 32 17.65 -4.32 -28.56
CA LEU A 32 17.90 -3.75 -27.23
C LEU A 32 19.01 -2.70 -27.26
N LYS A 33 20.09 -2.95 -28.00
CA LYS A 33 21.16 -1.97 -28.20
C LYS A 33 20.62 -0.67 -28.81
N ASP A 34 19.87 -0.76 -29.91
CA ASP A 34 19.36 0.41 -30.61
C ASP A 34 18.32 1.16 -29.75
N ALA A 35 17.47 0.42 -29.04
CA ALA A 35 16.50 0.96 -28.08
C ALA A 35 17.15 1.71 -26.91
N ILE A 36 18.19 1.15 -26.30
CA ILE A 36 18.86 1.76 -25.14
C ILE A 36 19.77 2.92 -25.58
N ALA A 37 20.44 2.80 -26.74
CA ALA A 37 21.28 3.85 -27.30
C ALA A 37 20.46 5.09 -27.71
N SER A 38 19.24 4.92 -28.24
CA SER A 38 18.35 6.05 -28.57
C SER A 38 17.93 6.87 -27.33
N HIS A 39 18.03 6.28 -26.15
CA HIS A 39 17.78 6.95 -24.86
C HIS A 39 19.03 7.63 -24.27
N GLY A 40 20.17 7.58 -24.95
CA GLY A 40 21.40 8.27 -24.57
C GLY A 40 22.31 7.47 -23.63
N HIS A 41 22.18 6.14 -23.60
CA HIS A 41 23.01 5.25 -22.79
C HIS A 41 24.02 4.46 -23.65
N ILE A 42 25.13 4.03 -23.04
CA ILE A 42 26.13 3.20 -23.71
C ILE A 42 25.80 1.73 -23.44
N VAL A 43 25.78 0.90 -24.48
CA VAL A 43 25.39 -0.51 -24.37
C VAL A 43 26.58 -1.43 -24.60
N HIS A 44 26.83 -2.30 -23.63
CA HIS A 44 27.72 -3.44 -23.74
C HIS A 44 26.90 -4.69 -24.04
N LEU A 45 27.34 -5.53 -24.96
CA LEU A 45 26.62 -6.75 -25.36
C LEU A 45 27.39 -7.99 -24.94
N ALA A 46 26.70 -8.97 -24.35
CA ALA A 46 27.22 -10.30 -24.09
C ALA A 46 26.24 -11.34 -24.63
N GLU A 47 26.76 -12.42 -25.23
CA GLU A 47 25.95 -13.55 -25.73
C GLU A 47 25.70 -14.63 -24.70
N SER A 48 26.36 -14.54 -23.55
CA SER A 48 26.40 -15.61 -22.57
C SER A 48 26.70 -15.03 -21.19
N GLY A 49 26.29 -15.74 -20.15
CA GLY A 49 26.55 -15.36 -18.76
C GLY A 49 28.04 -15.27 -18.44
N ASN A 50 28.85 -16.20 -18.96
CA ASN A 50 30.31 -16.21 -18.75
C ASN A 50 31.02 -15.01 -19.41
N ILE A 51 30.61 -14.64 -20.62
CA ILE A 51 31.13 -13.46 -21.32
C ILE A 51 30.70 -12.18 -20.59
N ALA A 52 29.47 -12.14 -20.07
CA ALA A 52 28.99 -11.04 -19.27
C ALA A 52 29.83 -10.85 -17.99
N LEU A 53 30.09 -11.91 -17.23
CA LEU A 53 30.96 -11.84 -16.04
C LEU A 53 32.38 -11.36 -16.37
N SER A 54 32.95 -11.83 -17.48
CA SER A 54 34.26 -11.38 -17.98
C SER A 54 34.27 -9.89 -18.31
N ARG A 55 33.19 -9.37 -18.92
CA ARG A 55 33.03 -7.93 -19.24
C ARG A 55 32.82 -7.09 -17.99
N ILE A 56 32.08 -7.61 -17.01
CA ILE A 56 31.89 -6.95 -15.72
C ILE A 56 33.24 -6.83 -14.98
N ALA A 57 34.09 -7.86 -15.05
CA ALA A 57 35.44 -7.79 -14.48
C ALA A 57 36.31 -6.72 -15.17
N ALA A 58 36.17 -6.54 -16.49
CA ALA A 58 36.93 -5.55 -17.26
C ALA A 58 36.42 -4.10 -17.12
N HIS A 59 35.12 -3.90 -16.88
CA HIS A 59 34.45 -2.60 -16.83
C HIS A 59 33.72 -2.35 -15.50
N ARG A 60 34.33 -2.80 -14.40
CA ARG A 60 33.71 -2.94 -13.07
C ARG A 60 33.02 -1.69 -12.56
N ASP A 61 33.57 -0.51 -12.83
CA ASP A 61 33.09 0.76 -12.28
C ASP A 61 32.15 1.53 -13.23
N ASP A 62 32.01 1.08 -14.47
CA ASP A 62 31.24 1.79 -15.50
C ASP A 62 29.81 1.26 -15.62
N ILE A 63 29.62 -0.05 -15.48
CA ILE A 63 28.33 -0.71 -15.72
C ILE A 63 27.37 -0.42 -14.55
N ARG A 64 26.27 0.29 -14.84
CA ARG A 64 25.27 0.73 -13.85
C ARG A 64 24.01 -0.12 -13.82
N ALA A 65 23.75 -0.93 -14.84
CA ALA A 65 22.63 -1.87 -14.86
C ALA A 65 22.91 -3.04 -15.82
N ILE A 66 22.26 -4.17 -15.57
CA ILE A 66 22.35 -5.38 -16.40
C ILE A 66 20.94 -5.78 -16.85
N LEU A 67 20.73 -6.02 -18.14
CA LEU A 67 19.60 -6.78 -18.67
C LEU A 67 20.05 -8.23 -18.93
N LEU A 68 19.35 -9.18 -18.34
CA LEU A 68 19.73 -10.60 -18.37
C LEU A 68 18.58 -11.46 -18.93
N ASP A 69 18.79 -12.10 -20.07
CA ASP A 69 17.87 -13.14 -20.55
C ASP A 69 17.96 -14.40 -19.69
N LEU A 70 16.83 -14.92 -19.22
CA LEU A 70 16.78 -16.17 -18.47
C LEU A 70 16.87 -17.41 -19.38
N SER A 71 16.76 -17.23 -20.69
CA SER A 71 16.78 -18.33 -21.68
C SER A 71 18.19 -18.69 -22.15
N MET A 72 19.24 -18.21 -21.46
CA MET A 72 20.64 -18.50 -21.79
C MET A 72 20.98 -19.97 -21.55
N ALA A 73 21.74 -20.57 -22.47
CA ALA A 73 22.12 -21.98 -22.40
C ALA A 73 23.32 -22.26 -21.46
N ASP A 74 24.17 -21.28 -21.20
CA ASP A 74 25.46 -21.48 -20.49
C ASP A 74 25.39 -21.28 -18.98
N MET A 75 24.40 -20.53 -18.48
CA MET A 75 24.20 -20.29 -17.06
C MET A 75 22.75 -19.92 -16.75
N THR A 76 22.26 -20.39 -15.59
CA THR A 76 20.92 -20.04 -15.10
C THR A 76 20.90 -18.62 -14.54
N GLY A 77 19.76 -17.92 -14.65
CA GLY A 77 19.61 -16.57 -14.10
C GLY A 77 19.99 -16.43 -12.61
N PRO A 78 19.49 -17.32 -11.73
CA PRO A 78 19.93 -17.37 -10.33
C PRO A 78 21.44 -17.62 -10.16
N GLY A 79 22.04 -18.48 -10.99
CA GLY A 79 23.49 -18.72 -10.98
C GLY A 79 24.30 -17.47 -11.34
N PHE A 80 23.83 -16.69 -12.32
CA PHE A 80 24.43 -15.40 -12.68
C PHE A 80 24.36 -14.40 -11.52
N LEU A 81 23.22 -14.30 -10.84
CA LEU A 81 23.03 -13.40 -9.70
C LEU A 81 23.89 -13.80 -8.51
N ALA A 82 24.01 -15.09 -8.22
CA ALA A 82 24.91 -15.60 -7.19
C ALA A 82 26.37 -15.25 -7.49
N ALA A 83 26.81 -15.42 -8.74
CA ALA A 83 28.16 -15.04 -9.17
C ALA A 83 28.45 -13.54 -8.98
N LEU A 84 27.48 -12.65 -9.24
CA LEU A 84 27.63 -11.22 -8.96
C LEU A 84 27.76 -10.91 -7.47
N SER A 85 26.96 -11.59 -6.66
CA SER A 85 27.00 -11.47 -5.20
C SER A 85 28.37 -11.91 -4.65
N ASP A 86 28.92 -13.03 -5.14
CA ASP A 86 30.26 -13.52 -4.76
C ASP A 86 31.38 -12.53 -5.13
N MET A 87 31.23 -11.82 -6.25
CA MET A 87 32.12 -10.74 -6.68
C MET A 87 31.95 -9.44 -5.86
N LYS A 88 31.02 -9.43 -4.88
CA LYS A 88 30.63 -8.27 -4.06
C LYS A 88 30.20 -7.06 -4.89
N LEU A 89 29.53 -7.31 -6.01
CA LEU A 89 29.05 -6.29 -6.93
C LEU A 89 27.54 -6.08 -6.74
N ALA A 90 27.15 -4.87 -6.36
CA ALA A 90 25.75 -4.49 -6.18
C ALA A 90 25.16 -3.84 -7.45
N ILE A 91 25.41 -4.45 -8.61
CA ILE A 91 24.89 -3.93 -9.89
C ILE A 91 23.45 -4.44 -10.05
N PRO A 92 22.45 -3.56 -10.19
CA PRO A 92 21.06 -3.96 -10.35
C PRO A 92 20.82 -4.71 -11.68
N VAL A 93 20.15 -5.87 -11.59
CA VAL A 93 19.88 -6.76 -12.73
C VAL A 93 18.38 -6.80 -13.04
N ILE A 94 17.99 -6.48 -14.27
CA ILE A 94 16.64 -6.67 -14.79
C ILE A 94 16.63 -7.96 -15.60
N VAL A 95 15.75 -8.90 -15.27
CA VAL A 95 15.69 -10.19 -15.98
C VAL A 95 14.62 -10.20 -17.06
N GLN A 96 14.88 -10.90 -18.15
CA GLN A 96 13.97 -11.05 -19.29
C GLN A 96 13.56 -12.52 -19.40
N THR A 97 12.27 -12.79 -19.51
CA THR A 97 11.72 -14.16 -19.63
C THR A 97 10.74 -14.26 -20.79
N GLY A 98 10.54 -15.44 -21.38
CA GLY A 98 9.52 -15.69 -22.40
C GLY A 98 8.10 -15.88 -21.83
N GLU A 99 7.08 -15.77 -22.67
CA GLU A 99 5.70 -16.15 -22.33
C GLU A 99 5.65 -17.61 -21.85
N GLY A 100 5.06 -17.83 -20.66
CA GLY A 100 4.95 -19.16 -20.03
C GLY A 100 5.97 -19.46 -18.92
N ASN A 101 7.01 -18.63 -18.74
CA ASN A 101 8.08 -18.85 -17.75
C ASN A 101 8.11 -17.78 -16.64
N ILE A 102 6.95 -17.44 -16.10
CA ILE A 102 6.82 -16.46 -15.00
C ILE A 102 7.47 -17.01 -13.72
N GLU A 103 7.42 -18.32 -13.50
CA GLU A 103 8.03 -18.97 -12.32
C GLU A 103 9.55 -18.71 -12.24
N HIS A 104 10.26 -18.80 -13.37
CA HIS A 104 11.69 -18.47 -13.42
C HIS A 104 11.99 -16.98 -13.22
N ALA A 105 11.08 -16.09 -13.62
CA ALA A 105 11.22 -14.66 -13.28
C ALA A 105 11.06 -14.44 -11.77
N VAL A 106 10.14 -15.17 -11.12
CA VAL A 106 10.00 -15.16 -9.66
C VAL A 106 11.23 -15.75 -8.98
N GLU A 107 11.83 -16.82 -9.49
CA GLU A 107 13.09 -17.39 -8.98
C GLU A 107 14.27 -16.43 -9.13
N ALA A 108 14.34 -15.69 -10.23
CA ALA A 108 15.39 -14.71 -10.45
C ALA A 108 15.21 -13.46 -9.57
N LEU A 109 13.98 -13.00 -9.36
CA LEU A 109 13.68 -12.03 -8.30
C LEU A 109 14.06 -12.61 -6.94
N ARG A 110 13.88 -13.94 -6.75
CA ARG A 110 14.31 -14.63 -5.54
C ARG A 110 15.80 -14.56 -5.25
N ALA A 111 16.59 -14.66 -6.31
CA ALA A 111 18.03 -14.60 -6.28
C ALA A 111 18.59 -13.16 -6.32
N GLY A 112 17.75 -12.12 -6.21
CA GLY A 112 18.20 -10.73 -6.09
C GLY A 112 18.11 -9.89 -7.36
N ALA A 113 17.38 -10.33 -8.40
CA ALA A 113 17.05 -9.46 -9.53
C ALA A 113 16.22 -8.25 -9.08
N PHE A 114 16.49 -7.10 -9.69
CA PHE A 114 15.85 -5.83 -9.39
C PHE A 114 14.40 -5.74 -9.91
N ASP A 115 14.18 -6.17 -11.15
CA ASP A 115 12.89 -6.16 -11.85
C ASP A 115 12.91 -7.28 -12.91
N PHE A 116 11.76 -7.61 -13.49
CA PHE A 116 11.65 -8.50 -14.63
C PHE A 116 10.77 -7.93 -15.75
N VAL A 117 11.02 -8.40 -16.96
CA VAL A 117 10.21 -8.11 -18.15
C VAL A 117 9.88 -9.41 -18.89
N VAL A 118 8.65 -9.52 -19.37
CA VAL A 118 8.20 -10.66 -20.18
C VAL A 118 8.32 -10.29 -21.66
N LYS A 119 8.96 -11.15 -22.45
CA LYS A 119 9.07 -11.05 -23.91
C LYS A 119 7.76 -11.57 -24.53
N PRO A 120 7.16 -10.88 -25.52
CA PRO A 120 7.69 -9.70 -26.22
C PRO A 120 7.54 -8.40 -25.39
N VAL A 121 8.64 -7.65 -25.26
CA VAL A 121 8.71 -6.42 -24.45
C VAL A 121 8.82 -5.18 -25.34
N SER A 122 8.06 -4.12 -25.02
CA SER A 122 8.16 -2.84 -25.72
C SER A 122 9.39 -2.04 -25.29
N VAL A 123 9.87 -1.16 -26.18
CA VAL A 123 11.01 -0.28 -25.93
C VAL A 123 10.76 0.64 -24.73
N GLU A 124 9.52 1.11 -24.56
CA GLU A 124 9.10 1.99 -23.47
C GLU A 124 9.15 1.28 -22.12
N ARG A 125 8.79 -0.02 -22.05
CA ARG A 125 8.87 -0.81 -20.81
C ARG A 125 10.31 -1.01 -20.36
N ILE A 126 11.23 -1.28 -21.30
CA ILE A 126 12.67 -1.37 -21.02
C ILE A 126 13.21 -0.03 -20.54
N ALA A 127 12.88 1.07 -21.21
CA ALA A 127 13.30 2.41 -20.81
C ALA A 127 12.78 2.78 -19.41
N THR A 128 11.54 2.40 -19.08
CA THR A 128 10.94 2.62 -17.76
C THR A 128 11.66 1.81 -16.68
N ALA A 129 11.92 0.52 -16.93
CA ALA A 129 12.63 -0.35 -15.99
C ALA A 129 14.06 0.14 -15.75
N LEU A 130 14.79 0.51 -16.81
CA LEU A 130 16.12 1.10 -16.72
C LEU A 130 16.10 2.46 -16.00
N GLY A 131 15.11 3.31 -16.27
CA GLY A 131 14.96 4.59 -15.58
C GLY A 131 14.68 4.45 -14.08
N ALA A 132 14.00 3.37 -13.65
CA ALA A 132 13.82 3.06 -12.24
C ALA A 132 15.14 2.62 -11.59
N VAL A 133 15.91 1.77 -12.28
CA VAL A 133 17.22 1.30 -11.83
C VAL A 133 18.23 2.44 -11.67
N LEU A 134 18.38 3.27 -12.71
CA LEU A 134 19.39 4.33 -12.74
C LEU A 134 19.08 5.46 -11.75
N ARG A 135 17.82 5.64 -11.36
CA ARG A 135 17.44 6.59 -10.29
C ARG A 135 17.88 6.11 -8.91
N LEU A 136 17.85 4.81 -8.65
CA LEU A 136 18.30 4.24 -7.38
C LEU A 136 19.82 4.42 -7.19
N ASP A 137 20.59 4.24 -8.25
CA ASP A 137 22.04 4.39 -8.24
C ASP A 137 22.48 5.86 -8.04
N GLN A 138 21.69 6.82 -8.54
CA GLN A 138 21.92 8.26 -8.31
C GLN A 138 21.72 8.68 -6.85
N THR A 139 20.80 8.03 -6.13
CA THR A 139 20.57 8.30 -4.70
C THR A 139 21.70 7.77 -3.82
N LEU A 140 22.37 6.68 -4.24
CA LEU A 140 23.48 6.05 -3.52
C LEU A 140 24.85 6.66 -3.87
N SER A 141 25.07 7.02 -5.13
CA SER A 141 26.37 7.54 -5.63
C SER A 141 26.61 9.01 -5.34
N ASN A 142 25.54 9.79 -5.15
CA ASN A 142 25.61 11.20 -4.78
C ASN A 142 24.80 11.38 -3.50
N PRO A 143 25.40 11.30 -2.31
CA PRO A 143 24.77 11.86 -1.13
C PRO A 143 24.79 13.38 -1.32
N ARG A 144 23.82 13.90 -2.10
CA ARG A 144 23.45 15.31 -1.98
C ARG A 144 23.22 15.50 -0.48
N PRO A 145 23.95 16.41 0.19
CA PRO A 145 23.73 16.63 1.61
C PRO A 145 22.24 16.83 1.79
N MET A 146 21.62 15.89 2.51
CA MET A 146 20.19 15.82 2.72
C MET A 146 19.81 17.15 3.32
N ARG A 147 19.31 18.03 2.45
CA ARG A 147 19.09 19.44 2.77
C ARG A 147 17.98 19.41 3.80
N ARG A 148 18.38 19.62 5.06
CA ARG A 148 17.59 19.60 6.28
C ARG A 148 16.10 19.84 6.02
N ALA A 149 15.29 18.90 6.49
CA ALA A 149 13.86 18.98 6.80
C ALA A 149 13.28 20.41 6.81
N ARG A 150 12.96 20.92 5.61
CA ARG A 150 11.99 21.99 5.39
C ARG A 150 11.09 21.51 4.27
N SER A 151 9.86 21.15 4.64
CA SER A 151 8.68 20.94 3.79
C SER A 151 8.99 20.69 2.32
N ARG A 152 9.34 19.45 1.97
CA ARG A 152 9.43 19.06 0.56
C ARG A 152 8.02 19.09 -0.01
N THR A 153 7.76 19.99 -0.96
CA THR A 153 6.49 20.05 -1.68
C THR A 153 6.30 18.73 -2.41
N ILE A 154 5.23 17.99 -2.08
CA ILE A 154 4.91 16.72 -2.75
C ILE A 154 4.46 17.06 -4.18
N THR A 155 5.20 16.53 -5.15
CA THR A 155 4.96 16.70 -6.59
C THR A 155 4.48 15.39 -7.20
N PHE A 156 4.12 15.43 -8.49
CA PHE A 156 3.75 14.20 -9.20
C PHE A 156 4.89 13.19 -9.31
N ASP A 157 6.15 13.65 -9.24
CA ASP A 157 7.32 12.78 -9.38
C ASP A 157 7.63 12.02 -8.08
N ASP A 158 7.03 12.45 -6.95
CA ASP A 158 7.07 11.74 -5.67
C ASP A 158 6.01 10.62 -5.58
N ILE A 159 5.10 10.51 -6.56
CA ILE A 159 4.07 9.46 -6.59
C ILE A 159 4.61 8.22 -7.29
N VAL A 160 4.81 7.16 -6.53
CA VAL A 160 5.17 5.84 -7.06
C VAL A 160 3.99 5.28 -7.87
N CYS A 161 4.19 5.13 -9.18
CA CYS A 161 3.20 4.57 -10.10
C CYS A 161 3.88 3.77 -11.22
N THR A 162 3.65 2.46 -11.22
CA THR A 162 4.10 1.52 -12.25
C THR A 162 2.90 0.81 -12.88
N SER A 163 1.83 0.59 -12.10
CA SER A 163 0.60 -0.01 -12.59
C SER A 163 -0.11 0.89 -13.61
N PRO A 164 -0.67 0.33 -14.71
CA PRO A 164 -1.41 1.11 -15.70
C PRO A 164 -2.60 1.87 -15.09
N ALA A 165 -3.20 1.31 -14.03
CA ALA A 165 -4.31 1.95 -13.33
C ALA A 165 -3.86 3.23 -12.60
N MET A 166 -2.71 3.21 -11.91
CA MET A 166 -2.20 4.38 -11.20
C MET A 166 -1.60 5.42 -12.16
N VAL A 167 -1.02 5.00 -13.28
CA VAL A 167 -0.54 5.92 -14.33
C VAL A 167 -1.70 6.79 -14.84
N ARG A 168 -2.87 6.20 -15.14
CA ARG A 168 -4.06 6.96 -15.55
C ARG A 168 -4.53 7.96 -14.48
N VAL A 169 -4.46 7.58 -13.20
CA VAL A 169 -4.80 8.48 -12.08
C VAL A 169 -3.89 9.70 -12.09
N VAL A 170 -2.58 9.50 -12.24
CA VAL A 170 -1.59 10.58 -12.27
C VAL A 170 -1.80 11.48 -13.50
N GLU A 171 -2.12 10.92 -14.67
CA GLU A 171 -2.45 11.71 -15.87
C GLU A 171 -3.68 12.58 -15.69
N LEU A 172 -4.77 12.03 -15.13
CA LEU A 172 -5.98 12.80 -14.81
C LEU A 172 -5.69 13.89 -13.78
N ALA A 173 -4.90 13.59 -12.76
CA ALA A 173 -4.50 14.56 -11.75
C ALA A 173 -3.63 15.69 -12.32
N ARG A 174 -2.71 15.38 -13.27
CA ARG A 174 -1.95 16.41 -14.00
C ARG A 174 -2.87 17.32 -14.82
N ARG A 175 -3.85 16.77 -15.54
CA ARG A 175 -4.85 17.58 -16.27
C ARG A 175 -5.67 18.45 -15.33
N ALA A 176 -6.09 17.90 -14.19
CA ALA A 176 -6.79 18.66 -13.17
C ALA A 176 -5.93 19.82 -12.63
N ALA A 177 -4.63 19.62 -12.42
CA ALA A 177 -3.74 20.66 -11.89
C ALA A 177 -3.77 21.96 -12.71
N HIS A 178 -3.90 21.86 -14.03
CA HIS A 178 -3.99 22.99 -14.98
C HIS A 178 -5.38 23.64 -15.08
N SER A 179 -6.34 23.23 -14.26
CA SER A 179 -7.70 23.77 -14.23
C SER A 179 -8.08 24.24 -12.82
N THR A 180 -9.06 25.14 -12.71
CA THR A 180 -9.62 25.60 -11.42
C THR A 180 -10.86 24.83 -11.00
N ILE A 181 -11.32 23.87 -11.82
CA ILE A 181 -12.52 23.08 -11.53
C ILE A 181 -12.39 22.29 -10.20
N PRO A 182 -13.50 22.11 -9.47
CA PRO A 182 -13.54 21.20 -8.32
C PRO A 182 -13.13 19.79 -8.72
N VAL A 183 -12.29 19.18 -7.89
CA VAL A 183 -11.81 17.80 -8.08
C VAL A 183 -12.32 16.96 -6.92
N ILE A 184 -12.88 15.78 -7.22
CA ILE A 184 -13.22 14.80 -6.19
C ILE A 184 -12.35 13.55 -6.34
N LEU A 185 -11.70 13.17 -5.24
CA LEU A 185 -10.83 12.01 -5.13
C LEU A 185 -11.57 10.88 -4.42
N GLU A 186 -11.86 9.81 -5.15
CA GLU A 186 -12.57 8.65 -4.61
C GLU A 186 -11.62 7.47 -4.44
N GLY A 187 -11.89 6.65 -3.44
CA GLY A 187 -11.13 5.42 -3.20
C GLY A 187 -11.05 5.08 -1.73
N GLU A 188 -10.63 3.86 -1.45
CA GLU A 188 -10.59 3.33 -0.08
C GLU A 188 -9.68 4.14 0.85
N THR A 189 -9.82 3.91 2.15
CA THR A 189 -8.93 4.50 3.14
C THR A 189 -7.49 4.05 2.88
N GLY A 190 -6.55 5.00 2.87
CA GLY A 190 -5.12 4.70 2.77
C GLY A 190 -4.56 4.51 1.35
N VAL A 191 -5.35 4.73 0.29
CA VAL A 191 -4.88 4.61 -1.11
C VAL A 191 -3.97 5.75 -1.59
N GLY A 192 -3.82 6.83 -0.81
CA GLY A 192 -2.96 7.98 -1.15
C GLY A 192 -3.71 9.22 -1.65
N LYS A 193 -5.01 9.37 -1.36
CA LYS A 193 -5.83 10.54 -1.78
C LYS A 193 -5.17 11.89 -1.45
N GLU A 194 -4.59 12.02 -0.26
CA GLU A 194 -3.91 13.26 0.15
C GLU A 194 -2.63 13.55 -0.66
N MET A 195 -1.86 12.51 -1.01
CA MET A 195 -0.67 12.70 -1.85
C MET A 195 -1.07 13.22 -3.24
N ILE A 196 -2.13 12.66 -3.83
CA ILE A 196 -2.68 13.15 -5.10
C ILE A 196 -3.15 14.61 -4.98
N ALA A 197 -3.91 14.96 -3.92
CA ALA A 197 -4.37 16.33 -3.72
C ALA A 197 -3.21 17.35 -3.60
N ARG A 198 -2.16 16.98 -2.87
CA ARG A 198 -0.95 17.81 -2.73
C ARG A 198 -0.20 17.96 -4.06
N ALA A 199 -0.08 16.88 -4.83
CA ALA A 199 0.54 16.92 -6.16
C ALA A 199 -0.26 17.79 -7.15
N ILE A 200 -1.60 17.71 -7.13
CA ILE A 200 -2.48 18.59 -7.92
C ILE A 200 -2.23 20.06 -7.58
N HIS A 201 -2.17 20.39 -6.28
CA HIS A 201 -1.87 21.75 -5.84
C HIS A 201 -0.48 22.21 -6.29
N ALA A 202 0.55 21.37 -6.08
CA ALA A 202 1.93 21.66 -6.45
C ALA A 202 2.12 21.85 -7.97
N GLY A 203 1.34 21.15 -8.79
CA GLY A 203 1.35 21.30 -10.25
C GLY A 203 0.44 22.39 -10.80
N SER A 204 -0.24 23.16 -9.93
CA SER A 204 -1.19 24.20 -10.34
C SER A 204 -0.58 25.60 -10.29
N ASP A 205 -1.28 26.58 -10.88
CA ASP A 205 -0.95 28.00 -10.78
C ASP A 205 -0.99 28.54 -9.34
N ARG A 206 -1.57 27.75 -8.40
CA ARG A 206 -1.64 28.07 -6.97
C ARG A 206 -0.56 27.40 -6.13
N SER A 207 0.46 26.78 -6.73
CA SER A 207 1.52 26.05 -6.03
C SER A 207 2.32 26.87 -4.99
N GLY A 208 2.41 28.19 -5.19
CA GLY A 208 3.02 29.13 -4.23
C GLY A 208 2.04 29.70 -3.19
N ARG A 209 0.78 29.25 -3.18
CA ARG A 209 -0.30 29.71 -2.29
C ARG A 209 -0.59 28.67 -1.21
N PRO A 210 -1.39 28.98 -0.18
CA PRO A 210 -1.69 28.04 0.89
C PRO A 210 -2.36 26.75 0.37
N PHE A 211 -1.95 25.60 0.93
CA PHE A 211 -2.68 24.34 0.85
C PHE A 211 -3.19 24.01 2.26
N VAL A 212 -4.49 24.17 2.48
CA VAL A 212 -5.14 23.92 3.76
C VAL A 212 -5.88 22.59 3.68
N SER A 213 -5.70 21.71 4.66
CA SER A 213 -6.36 20.41 4.70
C SER A 213 -7.22 20.29 5.95
N VAL A 214 -8.42 19.74 5.79
CA VAL A 214 -9.36 19.45 6.88
C VAL A 214 -9.83 18.01 6.77
N ASN A 215 -9.85 17.29 7.89
CA ASN A 215 -10.41 15.94 7.93
C ASN A 215 -11.77 15.96 8.62
N CYS A 216 -12.83 15.94 7.81
CA CYS A 216 -14.21 16.06 8.26
C CYS A 216 -14.63 14.91 9.18
N ALA A 217 -14.05 13.72 9.02
CA ALA A 217 -14.37 12.55 9.84
C ALA A 217 -13.61 12.49 11.18
N ALA A 218 -12.59 13.32 11.40
CA ALA A 218 -11.77 13.30 12.61
C ALA A 218 -12.14 14.37 13.65
N LEU A 219 -13.07 15.26 13.30
CA LEU A 219 -13.47 16.38 14.13
C LEU A 219 -14.81 16.08 14.82
N PRO A 220 -15.03 16.60 16.05
CA PRO A 220 -16.35 16.60 16.65
C PRO A 220 -17.37 17.32 15.75
N VAL A 221 -18.57 16.76 15.63
CA VAL A 221 -19.64 17.30 14.77
C VAL A 221 -19.94 18.76 15.12
N ASP A 222 -20.00 19.08 16.41
CA ASP A 222 -20.35 20.40 16.93
C ASP A 222 -19.29 21.48 16.63
N GLU A 223 -18.04 21.08 16.39
CA GLU A 223 -16.93 22.02 16.12
C GLU A 223 -16.63 22.15 14.62
N LEU A 224 -17.11 21.22 13.80
CA LEU A 224 -16.74 21.10 12.40
C LEU A 224 -17.11 22.36 11.60
N GLU A 225 -18.28 22.93 11.87
CA GLU A 225 -18.75 24.14 11.21
C GLU A 225 -17.84 25.34 11.51
N ALA A 226 -17.53 25.57 12.80
CA ALA A 226 -16.65 26.64 13.24
C ALA A 226 -15.22 26.47 12.71
N ILE A 227 -14.72 25.24 12.61
CA ILE A 227 -13.39 24.97 12.04
C ILE A 227 -13.36 25.30 10.54
N ILE A 228 -14.38 24.88 9.78
CA ILE A 228 -14.39 25.07 8.32
C ILE A 228 -14.61 26.55 7.96
N PHE A 229 -15.60 27.19 8.57
CA PHE A 229 -16.06 28.53 8.18
C PHE A 229 -15.56 29.66 9.08
N GLY A 230 -15.09 29.34 10.29
CA GLY A 230 -14.63 30.31 11.28
C GLY A 230 -15.78 30.83 12.13
N ASP A 231 -15.41 31.52 13.21
CA ASP A 231 -16.33 32.30 14.04
C ASP A 231 -15.91 33.78 14.00
N GLN A 232 -16.46 34.61 14.90
CA GLN A 232 -16.12 36.04 14.95
C GLN A 232 -14.71 36.32 15.49
N ALA A 233 -14.10 35.38 16.21
CA ALA A 233 -12.82 35.53 16.88
C ALA A 233 -11.68 34.80 16.15
N VAL A 234 -11.97 33.67 15.51
CA VAL A 234 -11.00 32.75 14.91
C VAL A 234 -11.33 32.52 13.44
N PRO A 235 -10.38 32.77 12.52
CA PRO A 235 -10.60 32.52 11.11
C PRO A 235 -10.76 31.04 10.80
N GLY A 236 -11.68 30.73 9.88
CA GLY A 236 -11.94 29.37 9.42
C GLY A 236 -10.95 28.88 8.37
N LYS A 237 -10.98 27.58 8.10
CA LYS A 237 -10.13 26.92 7.10
C LYS A 237 -10.35 27.45 5.68
N TYR A 238 -11.57 27.88 5.35
CA TYR A 238 -11.82 28.59 4.08
C TYR A 238 -11.06 29.92 3.98
N GLN A 239 -11.01 30.70 5.07
CA GLN A 239 -10.30 31.97 5.09
C GLN A 239 -8.78 31.75 5.06
N GLU A 240 -8.27 30.75 5.79
CA GLU A 240 -6.86 30.34 5.71
C GLU A 240 -6.45 29.91 4.29
N ALA A 241 -7.38 29.34 3.53
CA ALA A 241 -7.16 28.84 2.17
C ALA A 241 -7.34 29.89 1.08
N ASP A 242 -7.65 31.16 1.43
CA ASP A 242 -7.96 32.19 0.45
C ASP A 242 -6.81 32.42 -0.54
N GLY A 243 -7.15 32.49 -1.83
CA GLY A 243 -6.21 32.49 -2.96
C GLY A 243 -5.46 31.17 -3.20
N GLY A 244 -5.66 30.16 -2.35
CA GLY A 244 -4.97 28.88 -2.35
C GLY A 244 -5.87 27.69 -2.67
N THR A 245 -5.66 26.57 -1.99
CA THR A 245 -6.43 25.32 -2.16
C THR A 245 -6.89 24.80 -0.81
N LEU A 246 -8.17 24.45 -0.72
CA LEU A 246 -8.75 23.76 0.42
C LEU A 246 -8.97 22.30 0.05
N PHE A 247 -8.41 21.40 0.85
CA PHE A 247 -8.56 19.96 0.72
C PHE A 247 -9.48 19.41 1.82
N LEU A 248 -10.68 19.00 1.43
CA LEU A 248 -11.67 18.39 2.33
C LEU A 248 -11.56 16.86 2.28
N ARG A 249 -11.05 16.26 3.35
CA ARG A 249 -10.95 14.81 3.48
C ARG A 249 -12.20 14.23 4.12
N GLU A 250 -12.68 13.14 3.55
CA GLU A 250 -13.90 12.43 3.95
C GLU A 250 -15.14 13.33 3.91
N VAL A 251 -15.37 13.99 2.76
CA VAL A 251 -16.50 14.91 2.55
C VAL A 251 -17.87 14.25 2.78
N GLY A 252 -17.98 12.94 2.54
CA GLY A 252 -19.19 12.16 2.85
C GLY A 252 -19.46 11.95 4.34
N ALA A 253 -18.63 12.48 5.23
CA ALA A 253 -18.86 12.52 6.68
C ALA A 253 -19.45 13.86 7.16
N LEU A 254 -19.63 14.84 6.27
CA LEU A 254 -20.19 16.14 6.64
C LEU A 254 -21.66 16.00 7.10
N PRO A 255 -22.07 16.63 8.20
CA PRO A 255 -23.48 16.86 8.55
C PRO A 255 -24.23 17.66 7.48
N LEU A 256 -25.55 17.48 7.37
CA LEU A 256 -26.37 18.10 6.31
C LEU A 256 -26.40 19.64 6.37
N ASP A 257 -26.37 20.21 7.58
CA ASP A 257 -26.29 21.66 7.83
C ASP A 257 -24.94 22.24 7.35
N VAL A 258 -23.84 21.52 7.59
CA VAL A 258 -22.51 21.91 7.09
C VAL A 258 -22.44 21.76 5.57
N GLN A 259 -23.11 20.75 4.99
CA GLN A 259 -23.22 20.57 3.54
C GLN A 259 -23.94 21.73 2.86
N GLU A 260 -24.98 22.29 3.48
CA GLU A 260 -25.70 23.46 2.96
C GLU A 260 -24.79 24.69 2.87
N ARG A 261 -24.02 24.98 3.92
CA ARG A 261 -23.04 26.09 3.87
C ARG A 261 -21.89 25.84 2.90
N LEU A 262 -21.48 24.58 2.76
CA LEU A 262 -20.47 24.20 1.77
C LEU A 262 -20.99 24.44 0.34
N LEU A 263 -22.26 24.16 0.09
CA LEU A 263 -22.90 24.43 -1.20
C LEU A 263 -22.83 25.92 -1.56
N ASP A 264 -23.21 26.81 -0.62
CA ASP A 264 -23.11 28.26 -0.80
C ASP A 264 -21.67 28.68 -1.14
N ALA A 265 -20.68 28.15 -0.42
CA ALA A 265 -19.27 28.45 -0.65
C ALA A 265 -18.79 28.02 -2.06
N VAL A 266 -19.27 26.88 -2.56
CA VAL A 266 -18.89 26.35 -3.88
C VAL A 266 -19.67 27.01 -5.03
N GLN A 267 -20.90 27.45 -4.78
CA GLN A 267 -21.74 28.11 -5.78
C GLN A 267 -21.38 29.60 -5.94
N ASP A 268 -21.34 30.34 -4.83
CA ASP A 268 -21.23 31.80 -4.83
C ASP A 268 -19.79 32.29 -4.63
N GLY A 269 -18.89 31.43 -4.14
CA GLY A 269 -17.55 31.84 -3.72
C GLY A 269 -17.59 32.77 -2.50
N GLU A 270 -18.64 32.66 -1.69
CA GLU A 270 -18.88 33.46 -0.50
C GLU A 270 -19.10 32.55 0.70
N ILE A 271 -18.56 32.95 1.86
CA ILE A 271 -18.75 32.27 3.14
C ILE A 271 -19.31 33.23 4.18
N ALA A 272 -19.99 32.71 5.19
CA ALA A 272 -20.34 33.44 6.39
C ALA A 272 -19.78 32.69 7.61
N THR A 273 -19.21 33.42 8.57
CA THR A 273 -18.74 32.84 9.83
C THR A 273 -19.92 32.42 10.71
N VAL A 274 -19.69 31.48 11.63
CA VAL A 274 -20.74 31.01 12.55
C VAL A 274 -21.33 32.18 13.34
N GLY A 275 -22.66 32.31 13.30
CA GLY A 275 -23.39 33.39 13.97
C GLY A 275 -23.33 34.76 13.28
N SER A 276 -22.73 34.86 12.09
CA SER A 276 -22.71 36.08 11.29
C SER A 276 -23.58 35.94 10.05
N ILE A 277 -24.32 37.00 9.70
CA ILE A 277 -25.03 37.10 8.41
C ILE A 277 -24.18 37.75 7.31
N ARG A 278 -23.01 38.28 7.66
CA ARG A 278 -22.14 39.00 6.72
C ARG A 278 -21.38 37.99 5.86
N ARG A 279 -21.67 37.99 4.56
CA ARG A 279 -20.94 37.20 3.57
C ARG A 279 -19.59 37.83 3.22
N GLN A 280 -18.58 37.00 3.06
CA GLN A 280 -17.23 37.37 2.64
C GLN A 280 -16.85 36.55 1.40
N LYS A 281 -16.40 37.24 0.34
CA LYS A 281 -15.84 36.59 -0.84
C LYS A 281 -14.52 35.92 -0.53
N VAL A 282 -14.38 34.68 -0.98
CA VAL A 282 -13.16 33.88 -0.87
C VAL A 282 -12.85 33.23 -2.21
N ASN A 283 -11.58 33.22 -2.60
CA ASN A 283 -11.12 32.61 -3.83
C ASN A 283 -10.39 31.31 -3.52
N VAL A 284 -11.14 30.25 -3.24
CA VAL A 284 -10.59 28.95 -2.83
C VAL A 284 -10.81 27.92 -3.93
N ARG A 285 -9.74 27.22 -4.33
CA ARG A 285 -9.86 26.03 -5.15
C ARG A 285 -10.20 24.85 -4.26
N LEU A 286 -11.28 24.14 -4.56
CA LEU A 286 -11.69 22.99 -3.77
C LEU A 286 -11.17 21.67 -4.35
N ILE A 287 -10.56 20.87 -3.49
CA ILE A 287 -10.30 19.44 -3.73
C ILE A 287 -11.01 18.68 -2.61
N SER A 288 -11.84 17.71 -2.96
CA SER A 288 -12.57 16.87 -2.00
C SER A 288 -12.09 15.43 -2.10
N ALA A 289 -12.17 14.67 -1.02
CA ALA A 289 -11.90 13.25 -1.01
C ALA A 289 -12.94 12.48 -0.19
N THR A 290 -13.25 11.26 -0.60
CA THR A 290 -14.18 10.37 0.10
C THR A 290 -13.76 8.91 -0.04
N ASN A 291 -14.06 8.09 0.96
CA ASN A 291 -14.03 6.63 0.87
C ASN A 291 -15.42 5.99 0.73
N LYS A 292 -16.49 6.78 0.82
CA LYS A 292 -17.87 6.36 0.63
C LYS A 292 -18.32 6.56 -0.81
N ASP A 293 -19.29 5.77 -1.24
CA ASP A 293 -20.07 6.02 -2.44
C ASP A 293 -21.07 7.16 -2.18
N LEU A 294 -20.83 8.33 -2.76
CA LEU A 294 -21.70 9.50 -2.52
C LEU A 294 -23.08 9.34 -3.15
N ILE A 295 -23.23 8.54 -4.21
CA ILE A 295 -24.54 8.29 -4.83
C ILE A 295 -25.42 7.53 -3.83
N GLU A 296 -24.86 6.53 -3.15
CA GLU A 296 -25.57 5.79 -2.10
C GLU A 296 -25.85 6.66 -0.86
N GLU A 297 -24.93 7.55 -0.48
CA GLU A 297 -25.19 8.50 0.61
C GLU A 297 -26.30 9.52 0.25
N VAL A 298 -26.42 9.91 -1.02
CA VAL A 298 -27.53 10.75 -1.52
C VAL A 298 -28.85 9.99 -1.44
N LYS A 299 -28.91 8.75 -1.96
CA LYS A 299 -30.11 7.91 -1.88
C LYS A 299 -30.57 7.67 -0.44
N ALA A 300 -29.61 7.58 0.49
CA ALA A 300 -29.89 7.39 1.90
C ALA A 300 -30.20 8.69 2.67
N GLY A 301 -30.27 9.84 1.99
CA GLY A 301 -30.58 11.15 2.59
C GLY A 301 -29.50 11.70 3.51
N ARG A 302 -28.28 11.13 3.48
CA ARG A 302 -27.14 11.58 4.30
C ARG A 302 -26.24 12.57 3.57
N PHE A 303 -26.40 12.69 2.26
CA PHE A 303 -25.66 13.64 1.44
C PHE A 303 -26.64 14.38 0.51
N ARG A 304 -26.47 15.70 0.37
CA ARG A 304 -27.35 16.49 -0.47
C ARG A 304 -27.01 16.29 -1.95
N GLU A 305 -28.05 16.10 -2.75
CA GLU A 305 -27.93 15.87 -4.19
C GLU A 305 -27.34 17.10 -4.93
N ASP A 306 -27.76 18.31 -4.54
CA ASP A 306 -27.27 19.58 -5.11
C ASP A 306 -25.75 19.76 -4.91
N LEU A 307 -25.25 19.46 -3.71
CA LEU A 307 -23.84 19.49 -3.38
C LEU A 307 -23.06 18.40 -4.14
N TYR A 308 -23.62 17.19 -4.27
CA TYR A 308 -22.99 16.11 -5.01
C TYR A 308 -22.65 16.53 -6.45
N TYR A 309 -23.62 17.07 -7.19
CA TYR A 309 -23.38 17.52 -8.57
C TYR A 309 -22.39 18.68 -8.67
N ARG A 310 -22.29 19.51 -7.62
CA ARG A 310 -21.35 20.64 -7.60
C ARG A 310 -19.91 20.24 -7.27
N LEU A 311 -19.72 19.18 -6.48
CA LEU A 311 -18.41 18.62 -6.17
C LEU A 311 -17.93 17.63 -7.23
N ASN A 312 -18.83 16.83 -7.80
CA ASN A 312 -18.53 15.77 -8.74
C ASN A 312 -18.33 16.26 -10.19
N VAL A 313 -17.53 17.31 -10.35
CA VAL A 313 -17.22 17.91 -11.67
C VAL A 313 -16.05 17.17 -12.35
N PHE A 314 -15.04 16.79 -11.57
CA PHE A 314 -13.88 16.06 -12.06
C PHE A 314 -13.51 14.89 -11.11
N PRO A 315 -14.18 13.73 -11.24
CA PRO A 315 -13.87 12.57 -10.42
C PRO A 315 -12.57 11.87 -10.82
N ILE A 316 -11.76 11.56 -9.82
CA ILE A 316 -10.55 10.73 -9.96
C ILE A 316 -10.67 9.56 -8.98
N ILE A 317 -10.91 8.37 -9.53
CA ILE A 317 -11.02 7.13 -8.76
C ILE A 317 -9.62 6.53 -8.59
N ILE A 318 -9.16 6.44 -7.36
CA ILE A 318 -7.85 5.89 -7.01
C ILE A 318 -8.03 4.41 -6.63
N PRO A 319 -7.41 3.47 -7.39
CA PRO A 319 -7.60 2.05 -7.16
C PRO A 319 -6.99 1.60 -5.82
N ALA A 320 -7.66 0.65 -5.18
CA ALA A 320 -7.12 -0.04 -4.01
C ALA A 320 -5.83 -0.79 -4.36
N LEU A 321 -4.92 -0.95 -3.38
CA LEU A 321 -3.59 -1.51 -3.57
C LEU A 321 -3.63 -2.95 -4.14
N ARG A 322 -4.61 -3.76 -3.73
CA ARG A 322 -4.85 -5.11 -4.31
C ARG A 322 -5.16 -5.14 -5.80
N ARG A 323 -5.62 -4.02 -6.38
CA ARG A 323 -5.89 -3.87 -7.83
C ARG A 323 -4.70 -3.25 -8.59
N ARG A 324 -3.58 -3.02 -7.89
CA ARG A 324 -2.32 -2.47 -8.42
C ARG A 324 -1.11 -3.11 -7.72
N LYS A 325 -1.09 -4.45 -7.66
CA LYS A 325 -0.06 -5.20 -6.93
C LYS A 325 1.36 -4.93 -7.48
N GLU A 326 1.47 -4.53 -8.74
CA GLU A 326 2.71 -4.13 -9.41
C GLU A 326 3.39 -2.92 -8.73
N ASP A 327 2.63 -2.08 -8.02
CA ASP A 327 3.18 -0.93 -7.31
C ASP A 327 3.82 -1.31 -5.95
N ILE A 328 3.49 -2.49 -5.41
CA ILE A 328 3.90 -2.89 -4.05
C ILE A 328 5.43 -2.98 -3.91
N PRO A 329 6.20 -3.64 -4.80
CA PRO A 329 7.66 -3.71 -4.64
C PRO A 329 8.33 -2.34 -4.68
N TYR A 330 7.86 -1.42 -5.53
CA TYR A 330 8.42 -0.07 -5.64
C TYR A 330 8.07 0.78 -4.43
N LEU A 331 6.81 0.73 -3.97
CA LEU A 331 6.39 1.39 -2.73
C LEU A 331 7.20 0.87 -1.55
N ALA A 332 7.41 -0.45 -1.48
CA ALA A 332 8.12 -1.07 -0.37
C ALA A 332 9.57 -0.57 -0.27
N ARG A 333 10.28 -0.57 -1.40
CA ARG A 333 11.65 -0.05 -1.50
C ARG A 333 11.73 1.43 -1.16
N ALA A 334 10.83 2.26 -1.70
CA ALA A 334 10.79 3.70 -1.40
C ALA A 334 10.56 3.97 0.10
N PHE A 335 9.69 3.21 0.75
CA PHE A 335 9.47 3.32 2.20
C PHE A 335 10.69 2.87 3.00
N ALA A 336 11.30 1.72 2.66
CA ALA A 336 12.50 1.26 3.36
C ALA A 336 13.65 2.25 3.23
N GLU A 337 13.87 2.83 2.05
CA GLU A 337 14.87 3.87 1.82
C GLU A 337 14.61 5.09 2.70
N ARG A 338 13.37 5.62 2.67
CA ARG A 338 12.99 6.79 3.48
C ARG A 338 13.19 6.52 4.98
N PHE A 339 12.69 5.38 5.47
CA PHE A 339 12.75 5.06 6.89
C PHE A 339 14.17 4.73 7.36
N SER A 340 14.99 4.08 6.52
CA SER A 340 16.40 3.86 6.83
C SER A 340 17.16 5.18 6.98
N ALA A 341 16.87 6.17 6.12
CA ALA A 341 17.45 7.51 6.24
C ALA A 341 16.97 8.26 7.50
N GLU A 342 15.69 8.13 7.86
CA GLU A 342 15.12 8.69 9.10
C GLU A 342 15.75 8.07 10.36
N GLN A 343 16.01 6.76 10.34
CA GLN A 343 16.70 6.03 11.41
C GLN A 343 18.23 6.19 11.37
N ARG A 344 18.77 6.95 10.40
CA ARG A 344 20.20 7.21 10.21
C ARG A 344 21.03 5.93 10.06
N LEU A 345 20.46 4.90 9.42
CA LEU A 345 21.21 3.70 9.06
C LEU A 345 22.28 4.05 8.02
N ALA A 346 23.43 3.38 8.09
CA ALA A 346 24.53 3.61 7.15
C ALA A 346 24.14 3.28 5.70
N ARG A 347 23.19 2.37 5.50
CA ARG A 347 22.64 1.99 4.20
C ARG A 347 21.14 1.70 4.33
N PRO A 348 20.36 1.91 3.25
CA PRO A 348 19.00 1.42 3.18
C PRO A 348 18.94 -0.10 3.38
N LEU A 349 17.97 -0.55 4.17
CA LEU A 349 17.62 -1.97 4.25
C LEU A 349 17.11 -2.45 2.90
N VAL A 350 17.57 -3.62 2.48
CA VAL A 350 17.11 -4.28 1.26
C VAL A 350 16.05 -5.30 1.63
N PHE A 351 15.13 -5.62 0.72
CA PHE A 351 14.18 -6.70 0.97
C PHE A 351 14.72 -8.01 0.42
N GLY A 352 14.67 -9.03 1.25
CA GLY A 352 14.71 -10.40 0.81
C GLY A 352 13.53 -10.70 -0.07
N SER A 353 13.73 -11.63 -0.99
CA SER A 353 12.76 -11.89 -2.03
C SER A 353 11.48 -12.57 -1.54
N GLY A 354 11.62 -13.44 -0.54
CA GLY A 354 10.49 -14.02 0.15
C GLY A 354 9.64 -12.96 0.84
N ALA A 355 10.26 -11.93 1.42
CA ALA A 355 9.54 -10.78 1.98
C ALA A 355 8.78 -10.00 0.89
N LEU A 356 9.39 -9.72 -0.27
CA LEU A 356 8.68 -9.05 -1.37
C LEU A 356 7.53 -9.89 -1.91
N ALA A 357 7.71 -11.21 -2.04
CA ALA A 357 6.64 -12.12 -2.46
C ALA A 357 5.48 -12.11 -1.45
N LEU A 358 5.79 -12.19 -0.15
CA LEU A 358 4.83 -12.10 0.94
C LEU A 358 4.03 -10.79 0.87
N LEU A 359 4.73 -9.65 0.78
CA LEU A 359 4.12 -8.32 0.69
C LEU A 359 3.24 -8.17 -0.55
N THR A 360 3.66 -8.72 -1.69
CA THR A 360 2.91 -8.64 -2.95
C THR A 360 1.67 -9.54 -2.94
N SER A 361 1.74 -10.70 -2.27
CA SER A 361 0.62 -11.65 -2.18
C SER A 361 -0.55 -11.11 -1.35
N TYR A 362 -0.25 -10.36 -0.28
CA TYR A 362 -1.24 -9.83 0.65
C TYR A 362 -2.11 -8.72 0.03
N ASP A 363 -3.38 -8.67 0.43
CA ASP A 363 -4.38 -7.79 -0.21
C ASP A 363 -4.43 -6.36 0.34
N TRP A 364 -3.77 -6.08 1.47
CA TRP A 364 -3.69 -4.74 2.05
C TRP A 364 -5.04 -4.02 2.21
N PRO A 365 -5.94 -4.48 3.10
CA PRO A 365 -7.22 -3.81 3.36
C PRO A 365 -7.05 -2.35 3.82
N GLY A 366 -5.93 -2.00 4.46
CA GLY A 366 -5.58 -0.60 4.80
C GLY A 366 -4.71 0.09 3.74
N ASN A 367 -4.59 -0.51 2.55
CA ASN A 367 -3.90 0.00 1.36
C ASN A 367 -2.46 0.44 1.65
N THR A 368 -1.99 1.48 0.96
CA THR A 368 -0.61 1.98 1.03
C THR A 368 -0.24 2.42 2.45
N ARG A 369 -1.19 2.93 3.26
CA ARG A 369 -0.93 3.30 4.66
C ARG A 369 -0.60 2.10 5.54
N GLN A 370 -1.28 0.97 5.33
CA GLN A 370 -0.98 -0.27 6.06
C GLN A 370 0.38 -0.83 5.65
N LEU A 371 0.68 -0.83 4.34
CA LEU A 371 1.99 -1.21 3.81
C LEU A 371 3.12 -0.37 4.40
N GLU A 372 2.96 0.96 4.38
CA GLU A 372 3.89 1.92 4.96
C GLU A 372 4.15 1.64 6.45
N THR A 373 3.08 1.39 7.22
CA THR A 373 3.18 1.08 8.66
C THR A 373 3.89 -0.25 8.91
N ALA A 374 3.61 -1.27 8.08
CA ALA A 374 4.24 -2.58 8.19
C ALA A 374 5.74 -2.50 7.94
N ILE A 375 6.16 -1.77 6.89
CA ILE A 375 7.58 -1.60 6.56
C ILE A 375 8.29 -0.72 7.59
N PHE A 376 7.65 0.35 8.07
CA PHE A 376 8.22 1.15 9.15
C PHE A 376 8.56 0.30 10.38
N ARG A 377 7.63 -0.57 10.79
CA ARG A 377 7.85 -1.50 11.91
C ARG A 377 9.00 -2.46 11.62
N ALA A 378 9.04 -3.05 10.43
CA ALA A 378 10.11 -3.95 10.03
C ALA A 378 11.49 -3.26 10.06
N VAL A 379 11.60 -2.04 9.51
CA VAL A 379 12.83 -1.24 9.53
C VAL A 379 13.30 -0.88 10.94
N VAL A 380 12.37 -0.60 11.86
CA VAL A 380 12.70 -0.25 13.25
C VAL A 380 13.14 -1.47 14.06
N LEU A 381 12.58 -2.65 13.75
CA LEU A 381 12.84 -3.89 14.49
C LEU A 381 13.96 -4.73 13.89
N SER A 382 14.38 -4.45 12.65
CA SER A 382 15.41 -5.23 11.97
C SER A 382 16.77 -5.06 12.64
N GLU A 383 17.43 -6.18 12.93
CA GLU A 383 18.81 -6.20 13.45
C GLU A 383 19.86 -6.41 12.33
N GLY A 384 19.40 -6.66 11.09
CA GLY A 384 20.23 -6.95 9.92
C GLY A 384 20.28 -5.82 8.88
N HIS A 385 20.79 -6.15 7.69
CA HIS A 385 20.83 -5.27 6.51
C HIS A 385 19.77 -5.65 5.46
N GLU A 386 18.97 -6.67 5.75
CA GLU A 386 17.96 -7.25 4.89
C GLU A 386 16.67 -7.49 5.70
N LEU A 387 15.52 -7.20 5.09
CA LEU A 387 14.18 -7.49 5.61
C LEU A 387 13.67 -8.80 5.00
N ALA A 388 13.40 -9.79 5.84
CA ALA A 388 12.91 -11.11 5.47
C ALA A 388 11.46 -11.32 5.93
N GLU A 389 10.86 -12.48 5.62
CA GLU A 389 9.44 -12.77 5.93
C GLU A 389 9.13 -12.70 7.43
N HIS A 390 10.11 -13.07 8.27
CA HIS A 390 9.96 -13.05 9.72
C HIS A 390 9.83 -11.64 10.30
N ASP A 391 10.23 -10.60 9.55
CA ASP A 391 10.04 -9.19 9.92
C ASP A 391 8.60 -8.71 9.68
N PHE A 392 7.76 -9.54 9.05
CA PHE A 392 6.35 -9.26 8.76
C PHE A 392 5.39 -10.27 9.41
N PRO A 393 5.50 -10.55 10.72
CA PRO A 393 4.70 -11.60 11.38
C PRO A 393 3.19 -11.34 11.31
N GLN A 394 2.77 -10.07 11.29
CA GLN A 394 1.38 -9.66 11.16
C GLN A 394 0.74 -10.06 9.82
N ILE A 395 1.55 -10.28 8.78
CA ILE A 395 1.09 -10.66 7.43
C ILE A 395 1.04 -12.18 7.35
N SER A 396 2.12 -12.84 7.80
CA SER A 396 2.23 -14.30 7.83
C SER A 396 1.10 -14.95 8.62
N ALA A 397 0.74 -14.41 9.80
CA ALA A 397 -0.37 -14.92 10.60
C ALA A 397 -1.74 -14.82 9.90
N GLN A 398 -1.95 -13.77 9.11
CA GLN A 398 -3.23 -13.53 8.44
C GLN A 398 -3.38 -14.35 7.15
N LEU A 399 -2.27 -14.61 6.45
CA LEU A 399 -2.27 -15.52 5.29
C LEU A 399 -2.45 -16.98 5.73
N GLN A 400 -1.88 -17.40 6.86
CA GLN A 400 -2.11 -18.73 7.42
C GLN A 400 -3.56 -18.92 7.90
N GLY A 401 -4.16 -17.90 8.52
CA GLY A 401 -5.59 -17.90 8.86
C GLY A 401 -6.53 -17.82 7.65
N ALA A 402 -6.06 -17.32 6.50
CA ALA A 402 -6.81 -17.33 5.24
C ALA A 402 -6.70 -18.67 4.51
N SER A 403 -5.57 -19.39 4.63
CA SER A 403 -5.44 -20.76 4.10
C SER A 403 -6.24 -21.80 4.87
N ASP A 404 -6.49 -21.58 6.17
CA ASP A 404 -7.42 -22.40 6.97
C ASP A 404 -8.90 -22.10 6.68
N ARG A 405 -9.19 -20.99 5.99
CA ARG A 405 -10.51 -20.72 5.39
C ARG A 405 -10.62 -21.30 3.98
N ARG A 406 -10.10 -22.51 3.75
CA ARG A 406 -10.48 -23.28 2.56
C ARG A 406 -11.99 -23.47 2.59
N ASN A 407 -12.62 -22.89 1.58
CA ASN A 407 -14.03 -23.00 1.27
C ASN A 407 -14.47 -24.48 1.39
N PRO A 408 -15.41 -24.85 2.27
CA PRO A 408 -15.96 -26.21 2.35
C PRO A 408 -16.57 -26.69 1.03
N TYR A 409 -16.77 -25.77 0.07
CA TYR A 409 -17.31 -26.05 -1.25
C TYR A 409 -16.25 -26.29 -2.34
N ALA A 410 -14.94 -26.19 -2.06
CA ALA A 410 -13.90 -26.48 -3.06
C ALA A 410 -13.63 -27.99 -3.23
N ASP A 411 -13.93 -28.82 -2.23
CA ASP A 411 -13.79 -30.28 -2.29
C ASP A 411 -14.98 -31.00 -2.95
N MET A 412 -16.00 -30.27 -3.42
CA MET A 412 -17.11 -30.84 -4.21
C MET A 412 -16.86 -30.90 -5.73
N ALA A 413 -15.73 -30.38 -6.22
CA ALA A 413 -15.40 -30.43 -7.65
C ALA A 413 -14.95 -31.83 -8.13
N GLY A 414 -14.64 -32.76 -7.22
CA GLY A 414 -14.38 -34.17 -7.52
C GLY A 414 -15.61 -35.09 -7.48
N ALA A 415 -16.78 -34.58 -7.06
CA ALA A 415 -18.01 -35.38 -6.92
C ALA A 415 -18.97 -35.25 -8.12
N ASN A 416 -18.72 -34.33 -9.05
CA ASN A 416 -19.61 -34.06 -10.18
C ASN A 416 -19.46 -35.01 -11.39
N GLU A 417 -18.47 -35.91 -11.39
CA GLU A 417 -18.43 -37.03 -12.36
C GLU A 417 -19.25 -38.25 -11.91
N ALA A 418 -19.61 -38.35 -10.62
CA ALA A 418 -20.47 -39.43 -10.11
C ALA A 418 -21.97 -39.11 -10.15
N ILE A 419 -22.33 -37.82 -10.25
CA ILE A 419 -23.74 -37.37 -10.26
C ILE A 419 -24.36 -37.41 -11.67
N ALA A 420 -23.55 -37.32 -12.74
CA ALA A 420 -24.04 -37.48 -14.12
C ALA A 420 -24.50 -38.92 -14.44
N GLY A 421 -23.99 -39.93 -13.72
CA GLY A 421 -24.38 -41.34 -13.88
C GLY A 421 -25.63 -41.76 -13.09
N LEU A 422 -26.19 -40.89 -12.24
CA LEU A 422 -27.34 -41.21 -11.39
C LEU A 422 -28.66 -40.59 -11.88
N TYR A 423 -28.63 -39.82 -12.98
CA TYR A 423 -29.83 -39.30 -13.65
C TYR A 423 -30.41 -40.22 -14.74
N GLU A 424 -29.78 -41.36 -15.02
CA GLU A 424 -30.26 -42.35 -15.99
C GLU A 424 -31.03 -43.53 -15.36
N SER A 425 -31.12 -43.59 -14.03
CA SER A 425 -31.72 -44.74 -13.31
C SER A 425 -32.84 -44.40 -12.32
N SER A 426 -33.42 -43.20 -12.38
CA SER A 426 -34.58 -42.80 -11.55
C SER A 426 -35.89 -42.65 -12.33
N ALA A 427 -36.01 -43.32 -13.48
CA ALA A 427 -37.27 -43.52 -14.21
C ALA A 427 -38.06 -44.76 -13.75
N LEU A 428 -37.60 -45.48 -12.72
CA LEU A 428 -38.28 -46.66 -12.16
C LEU A 428 -38.18 -46.64 -10.64
N LEU A 429 -39.24 -46.18 -9.97
CA LEU A 429 -39.77 -46.61 -8.67
C LEU A 429 -40.48 -45.45 -7.96
N ALA A 430 -41.67 -45.15 -8.46
CA ALA A 430 -42.76 -44.74 -7.59
C ALA A 430 -43.20 -45.94 -6.75
N ALA A 431 -43.16 -45.85 -5.42
CA ALA A 431 -44.14 -46.43 -4.47
C ALA A 431 -43.68 -46.33 -3.01
N GLY A 432 -44.50 -45.70 -2.16
CA GLY A 432 -44.70 -46.11 -0.75
C GLY A 432 -43.84 -45.47 0.35
N LEU A 433 -44.47 -44.60 1.15
CA LEU A 433 -44.14 -44.40 2.57
C LEU A 433 -44.87 -45.49 3.41
N PRO A 434 -44.38 -45.94 4.59
CA PRO A 434 -44.53 -45.14 5.84
C PRO A 434 -43.47 -45.32 6.97
N ASP A 435 -43.48 -44.34 7.88
CA ASP A 435 -43.21 -44.28 9.34
C ASP A 435 -42.26 -45.28 10.07
N ALA A 436 -41.29 -44.75 10.84
CA ALA A 436 -41.17 -44.90 12.33
C ALA A 436 -39.74 -44.65 12.89
N GLU A 437 -39.70 -43.89 14.00
CA GLU A 437 -38.86 -43.98 15.22
C GLU A 437 -37.31 -44.13 15.17
N GLY A 438 -36.64 -43.18 15.84
CA GLY A 438 -36.02 -43.49 17.14
C GLY A 438 -34.58 -44.03 17.18
N ASP A 439 -33.65 -43.07 17.29
CA ASP A 439 -32.51 -43.07 18.23
C ASP A 439 -31.29 -44.01 18.01
N ARG A 440 -30.12 -43.45 18.37
CA ARG A 440 -28.78 -44.04 18.51
C ARG A 440 -27.95 -44.24 17.24
N MET A 441 -27.01 -43.31 17.00
CA MET A 441 -25.59 -43.63 16.75
C MET A 441 -24.77 -42.33 16.62
N ALA A 442 -24.25 -41.85 17.75
CA ALA A 442 -23.17 -40.86 17.77
C ALA A 442 -22.34 -41.03 19.05
N ASP A 443 -21.71 -42.19 19.20
CA ASP A 443 -20.65 -42.36 20.19
C ASP A 443 -19.61 -43.36 19.67
N GLN A 444 -18.69 -42.87 18.83
CA GLN A 444 -17.40 -43.51 18.54
C GLN A 444 -16.51 -42.62 17.65
N ALA A 445 -16.15 -41.42 18.11
CA ALA A 445 -15.08 -40.64 17.46
C ALA A 445 -14.41 -39.60 18.36
N TYR A 446 -14.20 -39.87 19.65
CA TYR A 446 -13.31 -39.03 20.46
C TYR A 446 -12.45 -39.87 21.43
N ARG A 447 -11.45 -40.54 20.86
CA ARG A 447 -10.21 -40.87 21.57
C ARG A 447 -9.03 -40.61 20.62
N GLY A 448 -8.35 -39.49 20.84
CA GLY A 448 -7.14 -39.12 20.12
C GLY A 448 -6.85 -37.63 20.25
N GLY A 449 -6.15 -37.25 21.32
CA GLY A 449 -5.79 -35.86 21.61
C GLY A 449 -4.65 -35.32 20.73
N GLY A 450 -4.65 -34.00 20.59
CA GLY A 450 -3.57 -33.19 20.05
C GLY A 450 -3.91 -31.72 20.26
N ALA A 451 -3.57 -31.19 21.43
CA ALA A 451 -3.74 -29.79 21.76
C ALA A 451 -2.85 -28.94 20.86
N ASN A 452 -3.44 -28.26 19.86
CA ASN A 452 -2.79 -27.14 19.20
C ASN A 452 -2.84 -25.96 20.18
N THR A 453 -1.79 -25.82 21.00
CA THR A 453 -1.54 -24.62 21.78
C THR A 453 -1.22 -23.47 20.82
N LEU A 454 -2.22 -22.62 20.56
CA LEU A 454 -2.03 -21.29 20.01
C LEU A 454 -1.01 -20.53 20.90
N PRO A 455 -0.18 -19.64 20.33
CA PRO A 455 0.72 -18.81 21.14
C PRO A 455 -0.09 -17.96 22.13
N ASP A 456 0.40 -17.82 23.38
CA ASP A 456 -0.18 -17.10 24.54
C ASP A 456 -0.70 -15.65 24.28
N ASN A 457 -0.55 -15.11 23.08
CA ASN A 457 -0.82 -13.71 22.73
C ASN A 457 -2.08 -13.53 21.85
N PHE A 458 -2.88 -14.58 21.61
CA PHE A 458 -4.10 -14.49 20.81
C PHE A 458 -5.36 -14.48 21.69
N ILE A 459 -6.07 -13.34 21.70
CA ILE A 459 -7.41 -13.25 22.29
C ILE A 459 -8.42 -13.81 21.29
N ILE A 460 -8.94 -15.00 21.58
CA ILE A 460 -9.93 -15.67 20.73
C ILE A 460 -11.31 -15.07 21.03
N SER A 461 -12.00 -14.55 20.02
CA SER A 461 -13.34 -13.95 20.18
C SER A 461 -14.48 -14.96 20.26
N THR A 462 -14.20 -16.24 20.01
CA THR A 462 -15.15 -17.34 20.05
C THR A 462 -14.77 -18.39 21.09
N ASP A 463 -15.77 -19.02 21.70
CA ASP A 463 -15.55 -20.14 22.61
C ASP A 463 -15.32 -21.45 21.82
N LYS A 464 -15.06 -22.55 22.54
CA LYS A 464 -14.83 -23.87 21.94
C LYS A 464 -16.05 -24.45 21.22
N SER A 465 -17.22 -23.83 21.38
CA SER A 465 -18.49 -24.21 20.76
C SER A 465 -18.82 -23.33 19.54
N GLY A 466 -17.96 -22.35 19.22
CA GLY A 466 -18.15 -21.42 18.09
C GLY A 466 -19.03 -20.20 18.41
N ASN A 467 -19.43 -19.99 19.66
CA ASN A 467 -20.21 -18.83 20.07
C ASN A 467 -19.31 -17.65 20.43
N VAL A 468 -19.82 -16.42 20.26
CA VAL A 468 -19.10 -15.20 20.63
C VAL A 468 -18.91 -15.15 22.14
N ARG A 469 -17.66 -14.99 22.60
CA ARG A 469 -17.34 -14.86 24.02
C ARG A 469 -17.89 -13.57 24.60
N THR A 470 -18.18 -13.58 25.89
CA THR A 470 -18.68 -12.37 26.54
C THR A 470 -17.57 -11.33 26.63
N ILE A 471 -17.95 -10.06 26.69
CA ILE A 471 -17.00 -8.95 26.87
C ILE A 471 -16.21 -9.14 28.17
N ALA A 472 -16.83 -9.72 29.21
CA ALA A 472 -16.17 -10.01 30.48
C ALA A 472 -15.06 -11.05 30.34
N ASP A 473 -15.26 -12.12 29.56
CA ASP A 473 -14.24 -13.16 29.34
C ASP A 473 -13.03 -12.63 28.57
N ILE A 474 -13.29 -11.77 27.59
CA ILE A 474 -12.26 -11.12 26.77
C ILE A 474 -11.48 -10.10 27.62
N GLU A 475 -12.19 -9.35 28.46
CA GLU A 475 -11.60 -8.36 29.36
C GLU A 475 -10.72 -9.01 30.44
N GLU A 476 -11.16 -10.13 31.03
CA GLU A 476 -10.36 -10.89 32.00
C GLU A 476 -9.02 -11.35 31.38
N GLU A 477 -9.08 -11.95 30.19
CA GLU A 477 -7.90 -12.46 29.49
C GLU A 477 -6.93 -11.34 29.12
N LEU A 478 -7.45 -10.20 28.66
CA LEU A 478 -6.65 -9.02 28.34
C LEU A 478 -5.96 -8.44 29.59
N ILE A 479 -6.64 -8.43 30.73
CA ILE A 479 -6.05 -7.98 32.01
C ILE A 479 -4.94 -8.94 32.47
N ARG A 480 -5.16 -10.26 32.40
CA ARG A 480 -4.12 -11.26 32.75
C ARG A 480 -2.90 -11.15 31.83
N PHE A 481 -3.13 -10.98 30.52
CA PHE A 481 -2.06 -10.75 29.56
C PHE A 481 -1.28 -9.47 29.86
N ALA A 482 -1.97 -8.35 30.12
CA ALA A 482 -1.32 -7.08 30.43
C ALA A 482 -0.48 -7.16 31.73
N LEU A 483 -0.96 -7.88 32.75
CA LEU A 483 -0.19 -8.14 33.97
C LEU A 483 1.09 -8.92 33.69
N LYS A 484 1.02 -9.98 32.87
CA LYS A 484 2.19 -10.78 32.45
C LYS A 484 3.18 -9.94 31.67
N PHE A 485 2.70 -9.21 30.67
CA PHE A 485 3.52 -8.41 29.75
C PHE A 485 4.24 -7.26 30.46
N TYR A 486 3.56 -6.58 31.40
CA TYR A 486 4.11 -5.47 32.17
C TYR A 486 4.65 -5.88 33.55
N ARG A 487 4.88 -7.18 33.78
CA ARG A 487 5.49 -7.75 35.00
C ARG A 487 4.84 -7.23 36.30
N GLY A 488 3.51 -7.17 36.34
CA GLY A 488 2.76 -6.73 37.52
C GLY A 488 2.84 -5.22 37.83
N GLN A 489 3.37 -4.38 36.94
CA GLN A 489 3.41 -2.92 37.17
C GLN A 489 2.02 -2.27 36.99
N MET A 490 1.21 -2.25 38.06
CA MET A 490 -0.19 -1.79 38.06
C MET A 490 -0.43 -0.43 37.40
N SER A 491 0.46 0.55 37.65
CA SER A 491 0.35 1.89 37.06
C SER A 491 0.55 1.87 35.54
N GLN A 492 1.43 0.99 35.04
CA GLN A 492 1.69 0.84 33.62
C GLN A 492 0.56 0.06 32.93
N VAL A 493 0.07 -1.00 33.58
CA VAL A 493 -1.08 -1.80 33.12
C VAL A 493 -2.33 -0.93 33.00
N ALA A 494 -2.70 -0.18 34.05
CA ALA A 494 -3.87 0.70 34.03
C ALA A 494 -3.79 1.76 32.91
N ARG A 495 -2.63 2.40 32.76
CA ARG A 495 -2.39 3.41 31.72
C ARG A 495 -2.48 2.81 30.31
N LYS A 496 -2.02 1.57 30.11
CA LYS A 496 -2.00 0.91 28.81
C LYS A 496 -3.34 0.29 28.43
N LEU A 497 -4.12 -0.15 29.41
CA LEU A 497 -5.51 -0.58 29.24
C LEU A 497 -6.50 0.59 29.15
N GLY A 498 -6.05 1.83 29.38
CA GLY A 498 -6.91 3.02 29.31
C GLY A 498 -7.94 3.12 30.44
N ILE A 499 -7.72 2.42 31.55
CA ILE A 499 -8.62 2.42 32.72
C ILE A 499 -7.93 3.06 33.94
N GLY A 500 -8.73 3.60 34.86
CA GLY A 500 -8.22 4.12 36.13
C GLY A 500 -7.65 3.00 37.01
N ARG A 501 -6.62 3.30 37.82
CA ARG A 501 -6.01 2.31 38.74
C ARG A 501 -7.03 1.68 39.69
N SER A 502 -7.96 2.47 40.22
CA SER A 502 -9.06 1.97 41.06
C SER A 502 -9.99 1.02 40.32
N THR A 503 -10.21 1.25 39.01
CA THR A 503 -11.02 0.38 38.14
C THR A 503 -10.29 -0.93 37.86
N LEU A 504 -8.98 -0.88 37.64
CA LEU A 504 -8.15 -2.09 37.50
C LEU A 504 -8.20 -2.95 38.76
N TYR A 505 -7.97 -2.38 39.95
CA TYR A 505 -8.05 -3.15 41.21
C TYR A 505 -9.45 -3.75 41.46
N ARG A 506 -10.51 -3.01 41.13
CA ARG A 506 -11.88 -3.54 41.21
C ARG A 506 -12.07 -4.75 40.29
N LYS A 507 -11.64 -4.64 39.03
CA LYS A 507 -11.73 -5.75 38.06
C LYS A 507 -10.88 -6.96 38.45
N LEU A 508 -9.68 -6.75 39.01
CA LEU A 508 -8.86 -7.85 39.54
C LEU A 508 -9.57 -8.61 40.66
N LYS A 509 -10.30 -7.90 41.52
CA LYS A 509 -11.13 -8.51 42.57
C LYS A 509 -12.36 -9.24 41.98
N ASP A 510 -13.05 -8.61 41.04
CA ASP A 510 -14.25 -9.18 40.39
C ASP A 510 -13.93 -10.47 39.62
N TYR A 511 -12.72 -10.56 39.04
CA TYR A 511 -12.24 -11.73 38.27
C TYR A 511 -11.34 -12.69 39.06
N GLY A 512 -11.09 -12.43 40.35
CA GLY A 512 -10.23 -13.28 41.18
C GLY A 512 -8.80 -13.45 40.62
N ILE A 513 -8.20 -12.37 40.13
CA ILE A 513 -6.84 -12.35 39.57
C ILE A 513 -5.85 -11.85 40.63
N ASP A 514 -4.84 -12.67 40.96
CA ASP A 514 -3.70 -12.20 41.75
C ASP A 514 -2.73 -11.39 40.86
N PRO A 515 -2.45 -10.12 41.18
CA PRO A 515 -1.51 -9.29 40.43
C PRO A 515 -0.05 -9.79 40.42
N GLU A 516 0.38 -10.57 41.41
CA GLU A 516 1.73 -11.14 41.48
C GLU A 516 1.80 -12.52 40.83
N ASN A 517 0.66 -13.22 40.71
CA ASN A 517 0.54 -14.49 40.02
C ASN A 517 -0.73 -14.60 39.16
N PRO A 518 -0.76 -13.97 37.97
CA PRO A 518 -1.96 -13.85 37.16
C PRO A 518 -2.45 -15.17 36.54
N GLU A 519 -1.75 -16.29 36.74
CA GLU A 519 -2.14 -17.62 36.27
C GLU A 519 -2.86 -18.46 37.36
N GLN A 520 -2.76 -18.08 38.64
CA GLN A 520 -3.56 -18.69 39.70
C GLN A 520 -4.99 -18.12 39.67
N ARG A 521 -5.99 -19.02 39.60
CA ARG A 521 -7.36 -18.66 39.98
C ARG A 521 -7.35 -18.43 41.50
N ALA A 522 -7.77 -17.25 41.96
CA ALA A 522 -8.05 -17.06 43.38
C ALA A 522 -9.06 -18.13 43.84
N ALA A 523 -8.78 -18.74 44.97
CA ALA A 523 -9.58 -19.81 45.57
C ALA A 523 -11.00 -19.35 45.95
#